data_AF-A0A2S7D866-F1
#
_entry.id   AF-A0A2S7D866-F1
#
_cell.length_a   1.000
_cell.length_b   1.000
_cell.length_c   1.000
_cell.angle_alpha   90.00
_cell.angle_beta   90.00
_cell.angle_gamma   90.00
#
_symmetry.space_group_name_H-M   'P 1'
#
loop_
_entity.id
_entity.type
_entity.pdbx_description
1 polymer ?
#
loop_
_entity_poly.entity_id
_entity_poly.type
_entity_poly.pdbx_seq_one_letter_code
_entity_poly.pdbx_strand_id
1 'polypeptide(L)'
;PQCNSALVAIGEHVSERLACKPLEFYVKRDVYPQYCCRRCELIVAEPVAAAIIERGQADASLLAQVAVAKYVDHLPLYRQEAIYARSGVALSRSTMAEWIGAIGVALQPLADRLAVRMQQQSVLHADETPVQLLDPTAGSSKRAYLFAYATAHHPGADPPMVVFQFQTSRSGQHARDFLGKWRGALMVDDYSGYKASFAQGVTELGCWAHARRKWHEQHAASGSAIAAEAIARIGVLYTIEAA
;
A
#
# COMPACT_ATOMS: atom_id res chain seq x y z
N PRO A 1 56.33 19.44 -12.45
CA PRO A 1 57.24 19.76 -11.33
C PRO A 1 58.30 20.77 -11.80
N GLN A 2 58.83 21.64 -10.92
CA GLN A 2 59.81 22.68 -11.32
C GLN A 2 61.06 22.10 -12.01
N CYS A 3 61.34 20.82 -11.79
CA CYS A 3 62.42 20.07 -12.42
C CYS A 3 62.10 19.47 -13.80
N ASN A 4 60.89 19.64 -14.34
CA ASN A 4 60.41 19.06 -15.62
C ASN A 4 60.58 17.53 -15.77
N SER A 5 60.85 16.81 -14.68
CA SER A 5 60.96 15.35 -14.71
C SER A 5 59.62 14.69 -15.00
N ALA A 6 59.67 13.48 -15.57
CA ALA A 6 58.48 12.66 -15.80
C ALA A 6 57.75 12.37 -14.48
N LEU A 7 56.42 12.54 -14.49
CA LEU A 7 55.58 12.28 -13.32
C LEU A 7 55.29 10.79 -13.22
N VAL A 8 55.28 10.27 -11.99
CA VAL A 8 54.88 8.90 -11.67
C VAL A 8 53.58 8.97 -10.86
N ALA A 9 52.62 8.12 -11.20
CA ALA A 9 51.36 8.05 -10.45
C ALA A 9 51.61 7.48 -9.05
N ILE A 10 51.17 8.20 -8.01
CA ILE A 10 51.40 7.86 -6.59
C ILE A 10 50.11 7.50 -5.83
N GLY A 11 48.96 7.75 -6.44
CA GLY A 11 47.65 7.57 -5.83
C GLY A 11 46.63 8.50 -6.45
N GLU A 12 45.37 8.31 -6.09
CA GLU A 12 44.25 9.13 -6.53
C GLU A 12 43.53 9.73 -5.32
N HIS A 13 43.01 10.95 -5.50
CA HIS A 13 42.13 11.57 -4.53
C HIS A 13 40.69 11.38 -4.98
N VAL A 14 39.97 10.46 -4.35
CA VAL A 14 38.56 10.19 -4.64
C VAL A 14 37.69 11.17 -3.84
N SER A 15 36.83 11.92 -4.54
CA SER A 15 35.78 12.73 -3.92
C SER A 15 34.44 12.33 -4.51
N GLU A 16 33.52 11.89 -3.65
CA GLU A 16 32.17 11.54 -4.04
C GLU A 16 31.22 12.71 -3.75
N ARG A 17 30.30 12.97 -4.68
CA ARG A 17 29.21 13.94 -4.51
C ARG A 17 27.92 13.31 -5.01
N LEU A 18 26.85 13.45 -4.22
CA LEU A 18 25.54 12.99 -4.63
C LEU A 18 24.99 13.92 -5.73
N ALA A 19 24.68 13.35 -6.89
CA ALA A 19 24.02 14.03 -8.00
C ALA A 19 22.58 13.51 -8.14
N CYS A 20 21.68 14.37 -8.64
CA CYS A 20 20.28 14.01 -8.87
C CYS A 20 19.97 14.03 -10.36
N LYS A 21 19.44 12.92 -10.88
CA LYS A 21 18.78 12.87 -12.18
C LYS A 21 17.27 12.98 -11.94
N PRO A 22 16.59 14.01 -12.48
CA PRO A 22 15.14 14.09 -12.44
C PRO A 22 14.47 12.92 -13.17
N LEU A 23 13.14 12.85 -13.07
CA LEU A 23 12.32 11.87 -13.78
C LEU A 23 12.52 12.01 -15.30
N GLU A 24 12.85 10.90 -15.96
CA GLU A 24 13.09 10.84 -17.41
C GLU A 24 11.93 10.10 -18.10
N PHE A 25 11.38 10.70 -19.15
CA PHE A 25 10.30 10.12 -19.95
C PHE A 25 10.81 9.79 -21.35
N TYR A 26 10.42 8.63 -21.86
CA TYR A 26 10.73 8.20 -23.22
C TYR A 26 9.57 7.40 -23.82
N VAL A 27 9.54 7.31 -25.15
CA VAL A 27 8.54 6.51 -25.87
C VAL A 27 9.12 5.14 -26.15
N LYS A 28 8.54 4.10 -25.54
CA LYS A 28 8.80 2.71 -25.92
C LYS A 28 7.90 2.34 -27.10
N ARG A 29 8.50 1.87 -28.20
CA ARG A 29 7.78 1.44 -29.41
C ARG A 29 8.09 -0.01 -29.71
N ASP A 30 7.15 -0.89 -29.39
CA ASP A 30 7.20 -2.30 -29.77
C ASP A 30 6.59 -2.47 -31.17
N VAL A 31 7.35 -3.05 -32.10
CA VAL A 31 6.92 -3.26 -33.49
C VAL A 31 6.77 -4.76 -33.72
N TYR A 32 5.57 -5.18 -34.13
CA TYR A 32 5.24 -6.58 -34.41
C TYR A 32 5.05 -6.75 -35.92
N PRO A 33 6.05 -7.24 -36.67
CA PRO A 33 5.92 -7.42 -38.10
C PRO A 33 4.84 -8.45 -38.44
N GLN A 34 4.04 -8.13 -39.45
CA GLN A 34 3.06 -9.06 -40.00
C GLN A 34 3.57 -9.58 -41.33
N TYR A 35 3.48 -10.89 -41.53
CA TYR A 35 3.91 -11.57 -42.75
C TYR A 35 2.70 -12.19 -43.42
N CYS A 36 2.61 -12.08 -44.75
CA CYS A 36 1.55 -12.70 -45.53
C CYS A 36 2.14 -13.69 -46.52
N CYS A 37 1.58 -14.90 -46.57
CA CYS A 37 1.86 -15.82 -47.67
C CYS A 37 0.98 -15.45 -48.87
N ARG A 38 1.55 -14.91 -49.95
CA ARG A 38 0.80 -14.50 -51.15
C ARG A 38 0.06 -15.64 -51.87
N ARG A 39 0.40 -16.90 -51.62
CA ARG A 39 -0.22 -18.06 -52.26
C ARG A 39 -1.48 -18.52 -51.54
N CYS A 40 -1.51 -18.45 -50.21
CA CYS A 40 -2.66 -18.88 -49.41
C CYS A 40 -3.35 -17.72 -48.66
N GLU A 41 -2.89 -16.49 -48.87
CA GLU A 41 -3.40 -15.24 -48.28
C GLU A 41 -3.44 -15.24 -46.74
N LEU A 42 -2.71 -16.16 -46.10
CA LEU A 42 -2.61 -16.25 -44.65
C LEU A 42 -1.65 -15.18 -44.10
N ILE A 43 -2.16 -14.37 -43.17
CA ILE A 43 -1.37 -13.41 -42.39
C ILE A 43 -0.97 -14.04 -41.06
N VAL A 44 0.32 -13.99 -40.74
CA VAL A 44 0.88 -14.43 -39.47
C VAL A 44 1.63 -13.26 -38.82
N ALA A 45 1.51 -13.15 -37.51
CA ALA A 45 2.21 -12.16 -36.70
C ALA A 45 2.50 -12.75 -35.34
N GLU A 46 3.54 -12.28 -34.67
CA GLU A 46 3.75 -12.59 -33.27
C GLU A 46 2.61 -11.98 -32.43
N PRO A 47 2.02 -12.72 -31.48
CA PRO A 47 0.99 -12.18 -30.60
C PRO A 47 1.52 -10.98 -29.81
N VAL A 48 0.74 -9.91 -29.76
CA VAL A 48 1.06 -8.74 -28.94
C VAL A 48 0.97 -9.15 -27.47
N ALA A 49 1.99 -8.82 -26.68
CA ALA A 49 1.97 -9.05 -25.24
C ALA A 49 0.82 -8.27 -24.59
N ALA A 50 0.14 -8.90 -23.62
CA ALA A 50 -0.97 -8.27 -22.91
C ALA A 50 -0.50 -7.00 -22.17
N ALA A 51 -1.30 -5.94 -22.27
CA ALA A 51 -1.05 -4.69 -21.56
C ALA A 51 -2.00 -4.56 -20.37
N ILE A 52 -1.60 -3.81 -19.32
CA ILE A 52 -2.49 -3.49 -18.19
C ILE A 52 -3.72 -2.71 -18.67
N ILE A 53 -3.50 -1.79 -19.63
CA ILE A 53 -4.55 -1.03 -20.29
C ILE A 53 -4.44 -1.32 -21.78
N GLU A 54 -5.39 -2.08 -22.30
CA GLU A 54 -5.44 -2.43 -23.72
C GLU A 54 -5.50 -1.18 -24.60
N ARG A 55 -4.58 -1.09 -25.58
CA ARG A 55 -4.40 0.08 -26.46
C ARG A 55 -4.17 1.41 -25.71
N GLY A 56 -3.75 1.34 -24.45
CA GLY A 56 -3.41 2.50 -23.63
C GLY A 56 -2.09 3.13 -24.05
N GLN A 57 -1.93 4.42 -23.78
CA GLN A 57 -0.69 5.15 -24.07
C GLN A 57 0.44 4.89 -23.04
N ALA A 58 0.13 4.28 -21.89
CA ALA A 58 1.07 4.11 -20.79
C ALA A 58 1.67 2.71 -20.76
N ASP A 59 3.00 2.65 -20.74
CA ASP A 59 3.74 1.45 -20.38
C ASP A 59 3.56 1.15 -18.87
N ALA A 60 3.75 -0.11 -18.47
CA ALA A 60 3.65 -0.55 -17.08
C ALA A 60 4.57 0.24 -16.14
N SER A 61 5.73 0.69 -16.61
CA SER A 61 6.66 1.54 -15.83
C SER A 61 6.06 2.91 -15.49
N LEU A 62 5.34 3.54 -16.42
CA LEU A 62 4.67 4.82 -16.18
C LEU A 62 3.47 4.64 -15.23
N LEU A 63 2.71 3.56 -15.40
CA LEU A 63 1.61 3.21 -14.49
C LEU A 63 2.13 3.01 -13.06
N ALA A 64 3.25 2.29 -12.90
CA ALA A 64 3.90 2.10 -11.61
C ALA A 64 4.37 3.42 -11.00
N GLN A 65 5.03 4.28 -11.78
CA GLN A 65 5.46 5.62 -11.33
C GLN A 65 4.29 6.46 -10.79
N VAL A 66 3.18 6.50 -11.52
CA VAL A 66 1.98 7.26 -11.12
C VAL A 66 1.39 6.71 -9.81
N ALA A 67 1.31 5.38 -9.67
CA ALA A 67 0.78 4.72 -8.49
C ALA A 67 1.68 4.90 -7.26
N VAL A 68 3.00 4.68 -7.40
CA VAL A 68 3.98 4.86 -6.32
C VAL A 68 3.97 6.31 -5.84
N ALA A 69 4.07 7.27 -6.76
CA ALA A 69 4.03 8.68 -6.40
C ALA A 69 2.73 9.04 -5.66
N LYS A 70 1.58 8.47 -6.07
CA LYS A 70 0.30 8.75 -5.44
C LYS A 70 0.17 8.17 -4.03
N TYR A 71 0.54 6.90 -3.85
CA TYR A 71 0.20 6.13 -2.66
C TYR A 71 1.36 6.00 -1.68
N VAL A 72 2.60 5.90 -2.16
CA VAL A 72 3.80 5.81 -1.32
C VAL A 72 4.31 7.20 -0.97
N ASP A 73 4.43 8.08 -1.98
CA ASP A 73 4.98 9.42 -1.77
C ASP A 73 3.91 10.47 -1.43
N HIS A 74 2.64 10.05 -1.32
CA HIS A 74 1.49 10.91 -1.02
C HIS A 74 1.38 12.13 -1.95
N LEU A 75 1.71 11.97 -3.23
CA LEU A 75 1.67 13.02 -4.24
C LEU A 75 0.36 12.98 -5.05
N PRO A 76 -0.59 13.90 -4.81
CA PRO A 76 -1.84 13.97 -5.55
C PRO A 76 -1.64 14.14 -7.05
N LEU A 77 -2.57 13.61 -7.84
CA LEU A 77 -2.48 13.58 -9.31
C LEU A 77 -2.32 14.97 -9.94
N TYR A 78 -2.90 16.03 -9.36
CA TYR A 78 -2.71 17.39 -9.88
C TYR A 78 -1.27 17.89 -9.70
N ARG A 79 -0.58 17.45 -8.64
CA ARG A 79 0.84 17.77 -8.47
C ARG A 79 1.68 16.96 -9.44
N GLN A 80 1.35 15.68 -9.66
CA GLN A 80 2.01 14.87 -10.67
C GLN A 80 1.89 15.48 -12.07
N GLU A 81 0.70 15.92 -12.47
CA GLU A 81 0.45 16.63 -13.74
C GLU A 81 1.41 17.81 -13.93
N ALA A 82 1.54 18.67 -12.91
CA ALA A 82 2.46 19.81 -12.95
C ALA A 82 3.95 19.40 -12.95
N ILE A 83 4.31 18.30 -12.30
CA ILE A 83 5.70 17.77 -12.31
C ILE A 83 6.05 17.22 -13.69
N TYR A 84 5.15 16.45 -14.29
CA TYR A 84 5.37 15.83 -15.60
C TYR A 84 5.42 16.88 -16.71
N ALA A 85 4.59 17.92 -16.60
CA ALA A 85 4.64 19.07 -17.51
C ALA A 85 6.00 19.78 -17.53
N ARG A 86 6.71 19.87 -16.39
CA ARG A 86 8.08 20.42 -16.34
C ARG A 86 9.10 19.56 -17.10
N SER A 87 8.77 18.30 -17.33
CA SER A 87 9.58 17.35 -18.13
C SER A 87 9.07 17.25 -19.58
N GLY A 88 8.22 18.19 -20.01
CA GLY A 88 7.65 18.23 -21.37
C GLY A 88 6.53 17.23 -21.61
N VAL A 89 6.02 16.56 -20.57
CA VAL A 89 4.99 15.52 -20.69
C VAL A 89 3.64 16.04 -20.21
N ALA A 90 2.72 16.26 -21.15
CA ALA A 90 1.36 16.67 -20.86
C ALA A 90 0.48 15.44 -20.56
N LEU A 91 0.25 15.16 -19.26
CA LEU A 91 -0.62 14.09 -18.79
C LEU A 91 -1.73 14.65 -17.92
N SER A 92 -2.98 14.49 -18.37
CA SER A 92 -4.13 15.04 -17.67
C SER A 92 -4.43 14.28 -16.36
N ARG A 93 -4.99 14.97 -15.38
CA ARG A 93 -5.50 14.35 -14.14
C ARG A 93 -6.52 13.26 -14.37
N SER A 94 -7.45 13.42 -15.33
CA SER A 94 -8.48 12.42 -15.62
C SER A 94 -7.86 11.14 -16.17
N THR A 95 -6.91 11.27 -17.11
CA THR A 95 -6.16 10.13 -17.65
C THR A 95 -5.43 9.36 -16.55
N MET A 96 -4.71 10.06 -15.66
CA MET A 96 -4.04 9.39 -14.54
C MET A 96 -5.04 8.77 -13.54
N ALA A 97 -6.21 9.38 -13.33
CA ALA A 97 -7.23 8.82 -12.45
C ALA A 97 -7.83 7.52 -13.02
N GLU A 98 -8.11 7.49 -14.32
CA GLU A 98 -8.53 6.29 -15.04
C GLU A 98 -7.48 5.17 -14.93
N TRP A 99 -6.20 5.52 -15.06
CA TRP A 99 -5.10 4.57 -14.89
C TRP A 99 -5.03 3.98 -13.49
N ILE A 100 -5.21 4.80 -12.45
CA ILE A 100 -5.28 4.31 -11.07
C ILE A 100 -6.43 3.29 -10.91
N GLY A 101 -7.58 3.55 -11.53
CA GLY A 101 -8.70 2.61 -11.56
C GLY A 101 -8.33 1.29 -12.25
N ALA A 102 -7.73 1.36 -13.44
CA ALA A 102 -7.31 0.18 -14.19
C ALA A 102 -6.25 -0.64 -13.45
N ILE A 103 -5.28 0.01 -12.81
CA ILE A 103 -4.28 -0.63 -11.95
C ILE A 103 -4.98 -1.37 -10.79
N GLY A 104 -5.98 -0.74 -10.16
CA GLY A 104 -6.77 -1.38 -9.11
C GLY A 104 -7.44 -2.67 -9.57
N VAL A 105 -8.07 -2.66 -10.74
CA VAL A 105 -8.68 -3.86 -11.36
C VAL A 105 -7.63 -4.92 -11.65
N ALA A 106 -6.50 -4.54 -12.25
CA ALA A 106 -5.43 -5.47 -12.60
C ALA A 106 -4.79 -6.13 -11.36
N LEU A 107 -4.75 -5.43 -10.23
CA LEU A 107 -4.20 -5.93 -8.97
C LEU A 107 -5.23 -6.70 -8.11
N GLN A 108 -6.52 -6.67 -8.45
CA GLN A 108 -7.57 -7.34 -7.68
C GLN A 108 -7.29 -8.83 -7.40
N PRO A 109 -6.80 -9.64 -8.36
CA PRO A 109 -6.50 -11.05 -8.09
C PRO A 109 -5.44 -11.25 -7.00
N LEU A 110 -4.50 -10.30 -6.84
CA LEU A 110 -3.51 -10.34 -5.77
C LEU A 110 -4.16 -10.01 -4.42
N ALA A 111 -5.01 -8.98 -4.38
CA ALA A 111 -5.76 -8.62 -3.17
C ALA A 111 -6.66 -9.78 -2.69
N ASP A 112 -7.36 -10.43 -3.62
CA ASP A 112 -8.19 -11.61 -3.33
C ASP A 112 -7.34 -12.76 -2.80
N ARG A 113 -6.17 -13.00 -3.40
CA ARG A 113 -5.27 -14.05 -2.95
C ARG A 113 -4.71 -13.78 -1.56
N LEU A 114 -4.37 -12.52 -1.25
CA LEU A 114 -3.92 -12.10 0.07
C LEU A 114 -5.02 -12.30 1.13
N ALA A 115 -6.28 -11.97 0.81
CA ALA A 115 -7.41 -12.21 1.71
C ALA A 115 -7.57 -13.71 2.05
N VAL A 116 -7.47 -14.59 1.05
CA VAL A 116 -7.50 -16.04 1.27
C VAL A 116 -6.33 -16.51 2.13
N ARG A 117 -5.10 -16.01 1.88
CA ARG A 117 -3.92 -16.35 2.68
C ARG A 117 -4.03 -15.86 4.12
N MET A 118 -4.64 -14.70 4.32
CA MET A 118 -4.86 -14.12 5.65
C MET A 118 -5.80 -14.98 6.48
N GLN A 119 -6.87 -15.50 5.89
CA GLN A 119 -7.79 -16.45 6.55
C GLN A 119 -7.16 -17.83 6.83
N GLN A 120 -5.92 -18.09 6.43
CA GLN A 120 -5.20 -19.33 6.81
C GLN A 120 -4.35 -19.13 8.07
N GLN A 121 -4.17 -17.90 8.52
CA GLN A 121 -3.37 -17.59 9.71
C GLN A 121 -4.18 -17.85 10.98
N SER A 122 -3.49 -18.24 12.05
CA SER A 122 -4.10 -18.51 13.35
C SER A 122 -4.46 -17.23 14.11
N VAL A 123 -3.72 -16.15 13.89
CA VAL A 123 -3.88 -14.87 14.56
C VAL A 123 -3.94 -13.74 13.54
N LEU A 124 -4.98 -12.91 13.66
CA LEU A 124 -5.17 -11.71 12.84
C LEU A 124 -5.37 -10.50 13.74
N HIS A 125 -4.97 -9.33 13.26
CA HIS A 125 -5.27 -8.04 13.85
C HIS A 125 -6.30 -7.35 12.97
N ALA A 126 -7.25 -6.63 13.58
CA ALA A 126 -8.20 -5.80 12.84
C ALA A 126 -8.34 -4.42 13.47
N ASP A 127 -8.42 -3.40 12.62
CA ASP A 127 -8.69 -2.01 13.00
C ASP A 127 -9.48 -1.29 11.88
N GLU A 128 -10.17 -0.21 12.22
CA GLU A 128 -11.05 0.54 11.30
C GLU A 128 -10.69 2.01 11.34
N THR A 129 -10.17 2.52 10.23
CA THR A 129 -9.85 3.94 10.10
C THR A 129 -10.96 4.66 9.35
N PRO A 130 -11.56 5.72 9.91
CA PRO A 130 -12.55 6.51 9.20
C PRO A 130 -11.91 7.28 8.04
N VAL A 131 -12.59 7.31 6.90
CA VAL A 131 -12.23 8.10 5.72
C VAL A 131 -13.42 8.95 5.26
N GLN A 132 -13.14 10.09 4.63
CA GLN A 132 -14.18 10.91 4.02
C GLN A 132 -14.40 10.45 2.58
N LEU A 133 -15.61 9.97 2.30
CA LEU A 133 -16.08 9.67 0.95
C LEU A 133 -16.82 10.90 0.43
N LEU A 134 -16.35 11.47 -0.68
CA LEU A 134 -17.09 12.52 -1.36
C LEU A 134 -18.34 11.92 -2.02
N ASP A 135 -19.49 12.56 -1.80
CA ASP A 135 -20.73 12.27 -2.51
C ASP A 135 -21.02 13.45 -3.47
N PRO A 136 -20.67 13.34 -4.76
CA PRO A 136 -20.86 14.42 -5.72
C PRO A 136 -22.32 14.81 -5.91
N THR A 137 -23.25 13.87 -5.66
CA THR A 137 -24.69 14.12 -5.84
C THR A 137 -25.30 14.86 -4.65
N ALA A 138 -24.77 14.65 -3.45
CA ALA A 138 -25.25 15.28 -2.22
C ALA A 138 -24.49 16.56 -1.84
N GLY A 139 -23.46 16.95 -2.58
CA GLY A 139 -22.63 18.14 -2.29
C GLY A 139 -21.93 18.09 -0.93
N SER A 140 -21.80 16.91 -0.33
CA SER A 140 -21.27 16.70 1.02
C SER A 140 -20.38 15.46 1.07
N SER A 141 -19.57 15.32 2.13
CA SER A 141 -18.84 14.08 2.39
C SER A 141 -19.62 13.20 3.36
N LYS A 142 -19.51 11.90 3.17
CA LYS A 142 -20.02 10.87 4.07
C LYS A 142 -18.85 10.16 4.73
N ARG A 143 -19.04 9.71 5.97
CA ARG A 143 -18.02 8.93 6.68
C ARG A 143 -18.08 7.48 6.21
N ALA A 144 -16.99 7.03 5.61
CA ALA A 144 -16.73 5.64 5.27
C ALA A 144 -15.54 5.13 6.12
N TYR A 145 -15.15 3.88 5.93
CA TYR A 145 -14.12 3.23 6.74
C TYR A 145 -13.25 2.34 5.86
N LEU A 146 -11.96 2.31 6.19
CA LEU A 146 -11.04 1.27 5.74
C LEU A 146 -10.87 0.30 6.90
N PHE A 147 -11.39 -0.91 6.73
CA PHE A 147 -11.09 -2.03 7.62
C PHE A 147 -9.75 -2.61 7.22
N ALA A 148 -8.77 -2.54 8.12
CA ALA A 148 -7.45 -3.10 7.94
C ALA A 148 -7.36 -4.41 8.70
N TYR A 149 -6.99 -5.47 7.99
CA TYR A 149 -6.66 -6.77 8.58
C TYR A 149 -5.19 -7.03 8.37
N ALA A 150 -4.47 -7.38 9.43
CA ALA A 150 -3.04 -7.66 9.37
C ALA A 150 -2.73 -9.01 10.00
N THR A 151 -1.71 -9.69 9.48
CA THR A 151 -1.21 -10.91 10.10
C THR A 151 -0.35 -10.58 11.32
N ALA A 152 -0.41 -11.44 12.35
CA ALA A 152 0.53 -11.33 13.45
C ALA A 152 1.96 -11.65 12.97
N HIS A 153 2.95 -10.91 13.49
CA HIS A 153 4.36 -11.18 13.23
C HIS A 153 4.92 -12.07 14.35
N HIS A 154 5.61 -13.14 13.99
CA HIS A 154 6.34 -14.00 14.92
C HIS A 154 7.49 -14.71 14.20
N PRO A 155 8.49 -15.26 14.93
CA PRO A 155 9.52 -16.08 14.31
C PRO A 155 8.91 -17.21 13.47
N GLY A 156 9.34 -17.33 12.21
CA GLY A 156 8.82 -18.31 11.26
C GLY A 156 7.44 -17.98 10.65
N ALA A 157 6.89 -16.79 10.89
CA ALA A 157 5.70 -16.33 10.19
C ALA A 157 5.94 -16.13 8.69
N ASP A 158 4.86 -16.22 7.91
CA ASP A 158 4.85 -15.72 6.54
C ASP A 158 5.23 -14.22 6.50
N PRO A 159 5.70 -13.70 5.35
CA PRO A 159 5.88 -12.26 5.18
C PRO A 159 4.63 -11.47 5.62
N PRO A 160 4.79 -10.29 6.24
CA PRO A 160 3.68 -9.53 6.78
C PRO A 160 2.68 -9.18 5.67
N MET A 161 1.40 -9.49 5.90
CA MET A 161 0.32 -9.18 4.97
C MET A 161 -0.65 -8.20 5.62
N VAL A 162 -1.12 -7.24 4.83
CA VAL A 162 -2.21 -6.33 5.21
C VAL A 162 -3.23 -6.29 4.08
N VAL A 163 -4.50 -6.46 4.43
CA VAL A 163 -5.64 -6.35 3.50
C VAL A 163 -6.53 -5.22 3.99
N PHE A 164 -6.82 -4.28 3.09
CA PHE A 164 -7.76 -3.19 3.34
C PHE A 164 -9.08 -3.46 2.63
N GLN A 165 -10.19 -3.29 3.35
CA GLN A 165 -11.52 -3.27 2.77
C GLN A 165 -12.19 -1.92 2.98
N PHE A 166 -12.56 -1.28 1.89
CA PHE A 166 -13.37 -0.08 1.92
C PHE A 166 -14.83 -0.42 2.19
N GLN A 167 -15.43 0.25 3.17
CA GLN A 167 -16.81 0.05 3.57
C GLN A 167 -17.49 1.38 3.87
N THR A 168 -18.77 1.51 3.51
CA THR A 168 -19.53 2.76 3.68
C THR A 168 -20.08 2.94 5.11
N SER A 169 -19.84 2.00 6.02
CA SER A 169 -20.23 2.09 7.43
C SER A 169 -19.24 1.34 8.33
N ARG A 170 -19.29 1.57 9.65
CA ARG A 170 -18.47 0.83 10.65
C ARG A 170 -19.17 -0.43 11.16
N SER A 171 -20.10 -0.99 10.39
CA SER A 171 -20.87 -2.15 10.83
C SER A 171 -19.95 -3.34 11.04
N GLY A 172 -20.13 -4.03 12.18
CA GLY A 172 -19.46 -5.30 12.44
C GLY A 172 -19.80 -6.40 11.44
N GLN A 173 -20.86 -6.22 10.64
CA GLN A 173 -21.19 -7.15 9.55
C GLN A 173 -20.05 -7.25 8.52
N HIS A 174 -19.39 -6.13 8.21
CA HIS A 174 -18.28 -6.12 7.25
C HIS A 174 -17.12 -7.00 7.70
N ALA A 175 -16.81 -6.99 9.00
CA ALA A 175 -15.81 -7.88 9.59
C ALA A 175 -16.24 -9.34 9.54
N ARG A 176 -17.52 -9.64 9.77
CA ARG A 176 -18.04 -11.01 9.65
C ARG A 176 -18.04 -11.51 8.21
N ASP A 177 -18.35 -10.65 7.24
CA ASP A 177 -18.32 -11.00 5.82
C ASP A 177 -16.89 -11.30 5.37
N PHE A 178 -15.91 -10.50 5.81
CA PHE A 178 -14.51 -10.74 5.53
C PHE A 178 -13.98 -12.01 6.22
N LEU A 179 -14.27 -12.22 7.51
CA LEU A 179 -13.74 -13.38 8.24
C LEU A 179 -14.45 -14.69 7.84
N GLY A 180 -15.72 -14.61 7.43
CA GLY A 180 -16.52 -15.74 6.99
C GLY A 180 -16.50 -16.90 7.98
N LYS A 181 -15.89 -18.02 7.58
CA LYS A 181 -15.79 -19.25 8.39
C LYS A 181 -14.53 -19.33 9.25
N TRP A 182 -13.66 -18.33 9.22
CA TRP A 182 -12.42 -18.32 10.01
C TRP A 182 -12.71 -18.21 11.51
N ARG A 183 -12.00 -18.97 12.34
CA ARG A 183 -12.21 -19.09 13.79
C ARG A 183 -10.89 -19.05 14.58
N GLY A 184 -9.95 -18.23 14.12
CA GLY A 184 -8.69 -17.99 14.84
C GLY A 184 -8.85 -16.95 15.94
N ALA A 185 -7.72 -16.38 16.37
CA ALA A 185 -7.67 -15.34 17.40
C ALA A 185 -7.54 -13.95 16.77
N LEU A 186 -8.44 -13.03 17.12
CA LEU A 186 -8.55 -11.70 16.53
C LEU A 186 -8.20 -10.62 17.56
N MET A 187 -7.12 -9.90 17.30
CA MET A 187 -6.67 -8.75 18.08
C MET A 187 -7.40 -7.49 17.64
N VAL A 188 -8.15 -6.87 18.54
CA VAL A 188 -8.95 -5.65 18.27
C VAL A 188 -8.85 -4.64 19.41
N ASP A 189 -9.37 -3.44 19.19
CA ASP A 189 -9.46 -2.32 20.15
C ASP A 189 -10.64 -2.42 21.14
N ASP A 190 -11.32 -3.58 21.21
CA ASP A 190 -12.57 -3.81 21.96
C ASP A 190 -13.82 -3.12 21.37
N TYR A 191 -13.78 -2.65 20.11
CA TYR A 191 -14.97 -2.12 19.45
C TYR A 191 -16.11 -3.15 19.39
N SER A 192 -17.31 -2.71 19.78
CA SER A 192 -18.51 -3.54 19.87
C SER A 192 -18.90 -4.23 18.56
N GLY A 193 -18.47 -3.70 17.41
CA GLY A 193 -18.70 -4.31 16.10
C GLY A 193 -18.14 -5.74 15.98
N TYR A 194 -17.08 -6.09 16.72
CA TYR A 194 -16.47 -7.41 16.66
C TYR A 194 -17.13 -8.44 17.58
N LYS A 195 -17.93 -8.01 18.57
CA LYS A 195 -18.48 -8.92 19.61
C LYS A 195 -19.32 -10.06 19.04
N ALA A 196 -20.07 -9.82 17.96
CA ALA A 196 -20.82 -10.85 17.28
C ALA A 196 -19.93 -11.91 16.60
N SER A 197 -18.71 -11.56 16.18
CA SER A 197 -17.73 -12.51 15.65
C SER A 197 -17.24 -13.46 16.74
N PHE A 198 -17.05 -12.96 17.96
CA PHE A 198 -16.63 -13.78 19.11
C PHE A 198 -17.70 -14.76 19.54
N ALA A 199 -18.95 -14.32 19.57
CA ALA A 199 -20.10 -15.20 19.80
C ALA A 199 -20.23 -16.32 18.73
N GLN A 200 -19.64 -16.14 17.55
CA GLN A 200 -19.60 -17.14 16.48
C GLN A 200 -18.36 -18.04 16.51
N GLY A 201 -17.47 -17.89 17.50
CA GLY A 201 -16.33 -18.77 17.74
C GLY A 201 -14.96 -18.19 17.37
N VAL A 202 -14.86 -16.90 17.02
CA VAL A 202 -13.56 -16.21 16.95
C VAL A 202 -13.05 -15.96 18.37
N THR A 203 -11.77 -16.22 18.63
CA THR A 203 -11.17 -15.95 19.95
C THR A 203 -10.82 -14.46 20.05
N GLU A 204 -11.29 -13.79 21.09
CA GLU A 204 -11.00 -12.37 21.31
C GLU A 204 -9.61 -12.16 21.93
N LEU A 205 -8.84 -11.25 21.34
CA LEU A 205 -7.59 -10.71 21.92
C LEU A 205 -7.68 -9.19 22.03
N GLY A 206 -7.27 -8.65 23.18
CA GLY A 206 -7.29 -7.22 23.45
C GLY A 206 -5.99 -6.52 23.04
N CYS A 207 -6.08 -5.44 22.28
CA CYS A 207 -4.91 -4.70 21.80
C CYS A 207 -4.25 -3.86 22.92
N TRP A 208 -3.02 -4.24 23.32
CA TRP A 208 -2.24 -3.50 24.31
C TRP A 208 -1.92 -2.06 23.89
N ALA A 209 -1.74 -1.78 22.60
CA ALA A 209 -1.50 -0.43 22.10
C ALA A 209 -2.70 0.49 22.35
N HIS A 210 -3.92 -0.01 22.14
CA HIS A 210 -5.16 0.71 22.42
C HIS A 210 -5.38 0.91 23.93
N ALA A 211 -5.16 -0.13 24.73
CA ALA A 211 -5.22 -0.02 26.19
C ALA A 211 -4.21 1.02 26.73
N ARG A 212 -2.96 0.99 26.24
CA ARG A 212 -1.91 1.93 26.64
C ARG A 212 -2.25 3.37 26.27
N ARG A 213 -2.85 3.60 25.09
CA ARG A 213 -3.26 4.94 24.65
C ARG A 213 -4.19 5.60 25.66
N LYS A 214 -5.14 4.85 26.23
CA LYS A 214 -6.07 5.37 27.26
C LYS A 214 -5.38 5.77 28.56
N TRP A 215 -4.40 4.98 29.02
CA TRP A 215 -3.58 5.37 30.16
C TRP A 215 -2.74 6.61 29.87
N HIS A 216 -2.18 6.72 28.65
CA HIS A 216 -1.44 7.90 28.23
C HIS A 216 -2.32 9.16 28.20
N GLU A 217 -3.51 9.09 27.60
CA GLU A 217 -4.50 10.18 27.59
C GLU A 217 -4.82 10.63 29.02
N GLN A 218 -5.08 9.69 29.93
CA GLN A 218 -5.36 10.00 31.34
C GLN A 218 -4.17 10.62 32.07
N HIS A 219 -2.97 10.09 31.86
CA HIS A 219 -1.76 10.63 32.48
C HIS A 219 -1.49 12.06 31.99
N ALA A 220 -1.60 12.31 30.69
CA ALA A 220 -1.42 13.64 30.11
C ALA A 220 -2.44 14.66 30.64
N ALA A 221 -3.68 14.22 30.90
CA ALA A 221 -4.73 15.10 31.39
C ALA A 221 -4.63 15.40 32.91
N SER A 222 -4.13 14.46 33.72
CA SER A 222 -4.26 14.52 35.18
C SER A 222 -2.95 14.38 35.97
N GLY A 223 -1.85 13.99 35.33
CA GLY A 223 -0.61 13.63 36.02
C GLY A 223 -0.72 12.36 36.87
N SER A 224 -1.78 11.56 36.71
CA SER A 224 -2.04 10.38 37.53
C SER A 224 -0.83 9.42 37.60
N ALA A 225 -0.37 9.15 38.81
CA ALA A 225 0.72 8.20 39.07
C ALA A 225 0.33 6.76 38.71
N ILE A 226 -0.95 6.38 38.91
CA ILE A 226 -1.47 5.06 38.51
C ILE A 226 -1.40 4.90 36.98
N ALA A 227 -1.76 5.94 36.24
CA ALA A 227 -1.68 5.92 34.78
C ALA A 227 -0.24 5.82 34.29
N ALA A 228 0.70 6.55 34.92
CA ALA A 228 2.13 6.44 34.62
C ALA A 228 2.65 5.01 34.87
N GLU A 229 2.28 4.42 36.00
CA GLU A 229 2.66 3.04 36.34
C GLU A 229 2.10 2.03 35.33
N ALA A 230 0.83 2.17 34.94
CA ALA A 230 0.22 1.30 33.93
C ALA A 230 0.97 1.39 32.58
N ILE A 231 1.33 2.60 32.14
CA ILE A 231 2.13 2.82 30.91
C ILE A 231 3.49 2.12 31.02
N ALA A 232 4.17 2.24 32.16
CA ALA A 232 5.47 1.62 32.40
C ALA A 232 5.37 0.09 32.38
N ARG A 233 4.38 -0.49 33.07
CA ARG A 233 4.13 -1.94 33.10
C ARG A 233 3.82 -2.50 31.72
N ILE A 234 2.98 -1.82 30.93
CA ILE A 234 2.72 -2.24 29.54
C ILE A 234 4.00 -2.14 28.69
N GLY A 235 4.86 -1.15 28.93
CA GLY A 235 6.15 -1.03 28.24
C GLY A 235 7.09 -2.22 28.45
N VAL A 236 7.00 -2.90 29.61
CA VAL A 236 7.75 -4.14 29.85
C VAL A 236 7.31 -5.26 28.89
N LEU A 237 6.02 -5.34 28.58
CA LEU A 237 5.50 -6.32 27.61
C LEU A 237 6.10 -6.11 26.22
N TYR A 238 6.16 -4.86 25.74
CA TYR A 238 6.76 -4.56 24.44
C TYR A 238 8.25 -4.87 24.37
N THR A 239 8.96 -4.75 25.49
CA THR A 239 10.38 -5.13 25.57
C THR A 239 10.57 -6.64 25.41
N ILE A 240 9.64 -7.44 25.94
CA ILE A 240 9.63 -8.90 25.76
C ILE A 240 9.31 -9.27 24.31
N GLU A 241 8.36 -8.58 23.67
CA GLU A 241 7.97 -8.84 22.27
C GLU A 241 9.03 -8.42 21.24
N ALA A 242 9.91 -7.49 21.60
CA ALA A 242 10.98 -7.00 20.72
C ALA A 242 12.24 -7.88 20.73
N ALA A 243 12.36 -8.81 21.67
CA ALA A 243 13.51 -9.73 21.85
C ALA A 243 13.33 -11.02 21.04
#